data_AF-A0A3C1F6V6-F1
#
_entry.id   AF-A0A3C1F6V6-F1
#
_cell.length_a   1.000
_cell.length_b   1.000
_cell.length_c   1.000
_cell.angle_alpha   90.00
_cell.angle_beta   90.00
_cell.angle_gamma   90.00
#
_symmetry.space_group_name_H-M   'P 1'
#
loop_
_entity.id
_entity.type
_entity.pdbx_description
1 polymer ?
#
loop_
_entity_poly.entity_id
_entity_poly.type
_entity_poly.pdbx_seq_one_letter_code
_entity_poly.pdbx_strand_id
1 'polypeptide(L)'
;MDALIAVLVIAGFYLAFRKIGYWRWVWLSVAGLIGGWEVFAVLTTGKTISQQYWKFADTSPWWWAPALLVALGGVGLAVHLVWKRIHRRS
;
A
#
# COMPACT_ATOMS: atom_id res chain seq x y z
N MET A 1 -9.00 -7.46 -10.74
CA MET A 1 -9.33 -6.04 -10.47
C MET A 1 -8.41 -5.48 -9.38
N ASP A 2 -8.20 -6.19 -8.28
CA ASP A 2 -7.35 -5.73 -7.16
C ASP A 2 -5.87 -5.56 -7.51
N ALA A 3 -5.27 -6.50 -8.23
CA ALA A 3 -3.87 -6.38 -8.69
C ALA A 3 -3.64 -5.14 -9.60
N LEU A 4 -4.62 -4.78 -10.43
CA LEU A 4 -4.56 -3.56 -11.27
C LEU A 4 -4.61 -2.30 -10.42
N ILE A 5 -5.46 -2.26 -9.39
CA ILE A 5 -5.55 -1.13 -8.44
C ILE A 5 -4.24 -1.01 -7.65
N ALA A 6 -3.69 -2.12 -7.16
CA ALA A 6 -2.40 -2.13 -6.47
C ALA A 6 -1.27 -1.57 -7.35
N VAL A 7 -1.18 -2.01 -8.61
CA VAL A 7 -0.19 -1.51 -9.59
C VAL A 7 -0.38 -0.02 -9.87
N LEU A 8 -1.62 0.47 -10.02
CA LEU A 8 -1.90 1.90 -10.24
C LEU A 8 -1.54 2.76 -9.01
N VAL A 9 -1.84 2.28 -7.81
CA VAL A 9 -1.48 2.95 -6.55
C VAL A 9 0.04 3.02 -6.39
N ILE A 10 0.74 1.92 -6.64
CA ILE A 10 2.20 1.84 -6.63
C ILE A 10 2.81 2.77 -7.69
N ALA A 11 2.26 2.79 -8.91
CA ALA A 11 2.72 3.68 -9.97
C ALA A 11 2.50 5.16 -9.62
N GLY A 12 1.37 5.48 -8.98
CA GLY A 12 1.07 6.81 -8.43
C GLY A 12 2.08 7.24 -7.37
N PHE A 13 2.42 6.34 -6.43
CA PHE A 13 3.47 6.59 -5.43
C PHE A 13 4.86 6.71 -6.08
N TYR A 14 5.21 5.84 -7.02
CA TYR A 14 6.47 5.93 -7.75
C TYR A 14 6.63 7.29 -8.45
N LEU A 15 5.58 7.77 -9.12
CA LEU A 15 5.56 9.08 -9.77
C LEU A 15 5.64 10.24 -8.75
N ALA A 16 4.89 10.17 -7.66
CA ALA A 16 4.88 11.19 -6.61
C ALA A 16 6.25 11.34 -5.92
N PHE A 17 6.96 10.24 -5.72
CA PHE A 17 8.25 10.20 -5.03
C PHE A 17 9.47 10.15 -5.95
N ARG A 18 9.28 10.25 -7.28
CA ARG A 18 10.37 10.13 -8.28
C ARG A 18 11.55 11.06 -8.05
N LYS A 19 11.31 12.24 -7.45
CA LYS A 19 12.33 13.28 -7.18
C LYS A 19 13.05 13.12 -5.84
N ILE A 20 12.65 12.14 -5.02
CA ILE A 20 13.25 11.89 -3.71
C ILE A 20 13.88 10.49 -3.77
N GLY A 21 15.14 10.42 -4.22
CA GLY A 21 15.79 9.19 -4.70
C GLY A 21 15.69 7.97 -3.77
N TYR A 22 15.79 8.16 -2.45
CA TYR A 22 15.66 7.07 -1.48
C TYR A 22 14.22 6.51 -1.39
N TRP A 23 13.22 7.39 -1.45
CA TRP A 23 11.81 7.00 -1.32
C TRP A 23 11.31 6.21 -2.52
N ARG A 24 11.85 6.45 -3.71
CA ARG A 24 11.56 5.64 -4.90
C ARG A 24 11.80 4.15 -4.65
N TRP A 25 12.93 3.82 -4.05
CA TRP A 25 13.31 2.44 -3.75
C TRP A 25 12.47 1.83 -2.64
N VAL A 26 12.14 2.60 -1.60
CA VAL A 26 11.21 2.17 -0.55
C VAL A 26 9.86 1.75 -1.16
N TRP A 27 9.28 2.58 -2.02
CA TRP A 27 8.01 2.26 -2.68
C TRP A 27 8.11 1.06 -3.61
N LEU A 28 9.24 0.89 -4.29
CA LEU A 28 9.49 -0.25 -5.18
C LEU A 28 9.65 -1.56 -4.38
N SER A 29 10.30 -1.51 -3.22
CA SER A 29 10.40 -2.65 -2.29
C SER A 29 9.04 -3.00 -1.67
N VAL A 30 8.24 -2.01 -1.27
CA VAL A 30 6.86 -2.23 -0.78
C VAL A 30 5.99 -2.85 -1.87
N ALA A 31 6.11 -2.36 -3.10
CA ALA A 31 5.43 -2.93 -4.26
C ALA A 31 5.83 -4.38 -4.52
N GLY A 32 7.13 -4.67 -4.49
CA GLY A 32 7.65 -6.03 -4.63
C GLY A 32 7.17 -6.96 -3.53
N LEU A 33 7.11 -6.48 -2.28
CA LEU A 33 6.58 -7.24 -1.14
C LEU A 33 5.09 -7.54 -1.31
N ILE A 34 4.27 -6.56 -1.65
CA ILE A 34 2.82 -6.75 -1.86
C ILE A 34 2.58 -7.71 -3.04
N GLY A 35 3.27 -7.50 -4.16
CA GLY A 35 3.16 -8.37 -5.33
C GLY A 35 3.61 -9.81 -5.03
N GLY A 36 4.74 -9.98 -4.34
CA GLY A 36 5.23 -11.29 -3.92
C GLY A 36 4.28 -11.98 -2.94
N TRP A 37 3.70 -11.23 -2.00
CA TRP A 37 2.70 -11.74 -1.07
C TRP A 37 1.43 -12.19 -1.80
N GLU A 38 1.03 -11.46 -2.84
CA GLU A 38 -0.16 -11.81 -3.62
C GLU A 38 0.06 -13.08 -4.44
N VAL A 39 1.24 -13.21 -5.08
CA VAL A 39 1.64 -14.46 -5.76
C VAL A 39 1.67 -15.61 -4.77
N PHE A 40 2.27 -15.43 -3.59
CA PHE A 40 2.34 -16.46 -2.56
C PHE A 40 0.94 -16.85 -2.05
N ALA A 41 0.05 -15.89 -1.82
CA ALA A 41 -1.33 -16.11 -1.40
C ALA A 41 -2.11 -16.94 -2.43
N VAL A 42 -1.96 -16.62 -3.72
CA VAL A 42 -2.59 -17.36 -4.81
C VAL A 42 -2.03 -18.79 -4.89
N LEU A 43 -0.71 -18.96 -4.78
CA LEU A 43 -0.07 -20.28 -4.85
C LEU A 43 -0.46 -21.19 -3.67
N THR A 44 -0.66 -20.63 -2.49
CA THR A 44 -0.95 -21.41 -1.26
C THR A 44 -2.43 -21.68 -1.05
N THR A 45 -3.31 -20.72 -1.41
CA THR A 45 -4.74 -20.79 -1.08
C THR A 45 -5.66 -20.79 -2.29
N GLY A 46 -5.12 -20.57 -3.50
CA GLY A 46 -5.89 -20.38 -4.72
C GLY A 46 -6.71 -19.08 -4.74
N LYS A 47 -6.52 -18.18 -3.77
CA LYS A 47 -7.30 -16.94 -3.60
C LYS A 47 -6.40 -15.72 -3.52
N THR A 48 -6.88 -14.59 -4.03
CA THR A 48 -6.17 -13.31 -3.92
C THR A 48 -6.22 -12.78 -2.49
N ILE A 49 -5.32 -11.85 -2.16
CA ILE A 49 -5.30 -11.19 -0.84
C ILE A 49 -6.64 -10.50 -0.55
N SER A 50 -7.27 -9.87 -1.56
CA SER A 50 -8.58 -9.23 -1.39
C SER A 50 -9.67 -10.24 -1.04
N GLN A 51 -9.70 -11.40 -1.69
CA GLN A 51 -10.69 -12.45 -1.42
C GLN A 51 -10.51 -13.04 -0.02
N GLN A 52 -9.26 -13.19 0.42
CA GLN A 52 -8.97 -13.60 1.80
C GLN A 52 -9.40 -12.53 2.80
N TYR A 53 -9.14 -11.25 2.50
CA TYR A 53 -9.53 -10.12 3.34
C TYR A 53 -11.05 -10.02 3.48
N TRP A 54 -11.80 -10.09 2.39
CA TRP A 54 -13.27 -10.01 2.45
C TRP A 54 -13.87 -11.22 3.18
N LYS A 55 -13.30 -12.42 2.97
CA LYS A 55 -13.72 -13.61 3.74
C LYS A 55 -13.40 -13.47 5.24
N PHE A 56 -12.28 -12.85 5.59
CA PHE A 56 -11.96 -12.49 6.96
C PHE A 56 -12.91 -11.41 7.48
N ALA A 57 -13.31 -10.47 6.64
CA ALA A 57 -14.21 -9.39 6.99
C ALA A 57 -15.62 -9.87 7.35
N ASP A 58 -16.11 -10.90 6.65
CA ASP A 58 -17.40 -11.52 6.94
C ASP A 58 -17.43 -12.28 8.27
N THR A 59 -16.26 -12.71 8.78
CA THR A 59 -16.17 -13.62 9.94
C THR A 59 -15.58 -12.99 11.20
N SER A 60 -14.87 -11.86 11.07
CA SER A 60 -14.16 -11.22 12.19
C SER A 60 -14.72 -9.84 12.52
N PRO A 61 -15.09 -9.54 13.78
CA PRO A 61 -15.53 -8.20 14.17
C PRO A 61 -14.40 -7.14 14.14
N TRP A 62 -13.15 -7.57 13.93
CA TRP A 62 -11.96 -6.70 13.87
C TRP A 62 -11.45 -6.49 12.44
N TRP A 63 -12.30 -6.76 11.44
CA TRP A 63 -11.96 -6.65 10.02
C TRP A 63 -11.50 -5.25 9.57
N TRP A 64 -11.94 -4.22 10.31
CA TRP A 64 -11.60 -2.83 10.07
C TRP A 64 -10.18 -2.48 10.51
N ALA A 65 -9.57 -3.25 11.43
CA ALA A 65 -8.25 -2.91 11.98
C ALA A 65 -7.13 -2.92 10.94
N PRO A 66 -7.02 -3.92 10.03
CA PRO A 66 -6.05 -3.86 8.93
C PRO A 66 -6.28 -2.66 8.00
N ALA A 67 -7.54 -2.34 7.66
CA ALA A 67 -7.87 -1.19 6.82
C ALA A 67 -7.51 0.14 7.50
N LEU A 68 -7.74 0.25 8.80
CA LEU A 68 -7.37 1.41 9.61
C LEU A 68 -5.85 1.63 9.62
N LEU A 69 -5.05 0.57 9.77
CA LEU A 69 -3.59 0.67 9.75
C LEU A 69 -3.07 1.19 8.40
N VAL A 70 -3.65 0.72 7.29
CA VAL A 70 -3.31 1.20 5.95
C VAL A 70 -3.70 2.68 5.79
N ALA A 71 -4.89 3.05 6.25
CA ALA A 71 -5.36 4.44 6.21
C ALA A 71 -4.47 5.38 7.03
N LEU A 72 -4.10 5.00 8.26
CA LEU A 72 -3.18 5.77 9.10
C LEU A 72 -1.79 5.91 8.47
N GLY A 73 -1.26 4.85 7.85
CA GLY A 73 -0.02 4.90 7.09
C GLY A 73 -0.09 5.88 5.91
N GLY A 74 -1.20 5.87 5.16
CA GLY A 74 -1.45 6.79 4.06
C GLY A 74 -1.55 8.26 4.51
N VAL A 75 -2.30 8.53 5.59
CA VAL A 75 -2.43 9.86 6.17
C VAL A 75 -1.09 10.36 6.70
N GLY A 76 -0.36 9.54 7.44
CA GLY A 76 0.97 9.87 7.95
C GLY A 76 1.95 10.25 6.84
N LEU A 77 1.90 9.52 5.72
CA LEU A 77 2.69 9.84 4.54
C LEU A 77 2.28 11.17 3.89
N ALA A 78 0.97 11.41 3.74
CA ALA A 78 0.45 12.67 3.18
C ALA A 78 0.86 13.87 4.04
N VAL A 79 0.75 13.75 5.37
CA VAL A 79 1.19 14.78 6.32
C VAL A 79 2.70 15.01 6.22
N HIS A 80 3.51 13.94 6.15
CA HIS A 80 4.96 14.07 5.99
C HIS A 80 5.34 14.80 4.69
N LEU A 81 4.63 14.51 3.59
CA LEU A 81 4.83 15.20 2.32
C LEU A 81 4.48 16.69 2.39
N VAL A 82 3.37 17.04 3.03
CA VAL A 82 2.95 18.44 3.24
C VAL A 82 3.96 19.17 4.10
N TRP A 83 4.37 18.59 5.22
CA TRP A 83 5.39 19.16 6.11
C TRP A 83 6.69 19.45 5.35
N LYS A 84 7.19 18.47 4.59
CA LYS A 84 8.41 18.62 3.78
C LYS A 84 8.28 19.72 2.72
N ARG A 85 7.09 19.90 2.14
CA ARG A 85 6.82 20.96 1.16
C ARG A 85 6.84 22.35 1.81
N ILE A 86 6.31 22.47 3.02
CA ILE A 86 6.32 23.74 3.79
C ILE A 86 7.75 24.09 4.18
N HIS A 87 8.52 23.16 4.76
CA HIS A 87 9.88 23.41 5.22
C HIS A 87 10.92 23.67 4.12
N ARG A 88 10.69 23.21 2.88
CA ARG A 88 11.57 23.54 1.74
C ARG A 88 11.29 24.91 1.11
N ARG A 89 10.21 25.57 1.53
CA ARG A 89 9.83 26.91 1.05
C ARG A 89 10.20 28.04 2.03
N SER A 90 10.56 27.70 3.26
CA SER A 90 11.28 28.58 4.19
C SER A 90 12.78 28.43 3.98
#